data_AF-A0A1G4KHJ3-F1
#
_entry.id   AF-A0A1G4KHJ3-F1
#
_cell.length_a   1.000
_cell.length_b   1.000
_cell.length_c   1.000
_cell.angle_alpha   90.00
_cell.angle_beta   90.00
_cell.angle_gamma   90.00
#
_symmetry.space_group_name_H-M   'P 1'
#
loop_
_entity.id
_entity.type
_entity.pdbx_description
1 polymer ?
#
loop_
_entity_poly.entity_id
_entity_poly.type
_entity_poly.pdbx_seq_one_letter_code
_entity_poly.pdbx_strand_id
1 'polypeptide(L)'
;MEDTVQISQAMDALAKTILARRLQQQKDGESDPQQRWRDLKGALDPILALQRDEAGNTVEMDSVPLTSSPSPRLELLERNGQKFALVPVKRVSNGYSQASRSGATATTSPSPGWPAAPAKSKKKKKNKIPCSYCHETGHTRAHCENRLLNST
;
A
#
# COMPACT_ATOMS: atom_id res chain seq x y z
N MET A 1 -18.87 -21.35 62.57
CA MET A 1 -19.10 -20.19 61.67
C MET A 1 -18.10 -20.20 60.50
N GLU A 2 -17.13 -21.11 60.52
CA GLU A 2 -16.10 -21.24 59.49
C GLU A 2 -16.63 -21.76 58.14
N ASP A 3 -17.66 -22.59 58.12
CA ASP A 3 -18.22 -23.17 56.88
C ASP A 3 -18.78 -22.10 55.93
N THR A 4 -19.44 -21.07 56.45
CA THR A 4 -19.98 -19.99 55.61
C THR A 4 -18.87 -19.15 54.97
N VAL A 5 -17.74 -18.99 55.65
CA VAL A 5 -16.57 -18.28 55.14
C VAL A 5 -15.90 -19.10 54.04
N GLN A 6 -15.72 -20.40 54.25
CA GLN A 6 -15.16 -21.30 53.25
C GLN A 6 -16.03 -21.38 51.98
N ILE A 7 -17.36 -21.43 52.14
CA ILE A 7 -18.30 -21.41 51.01
C ILE A 7 -18.19 -20.10 50.21
N SER A 8 -18.08 -18.96 50.89
CA SER A 8 -17.91 -17.66 50.20
C SER A 8 -16.61 -17.58 49.40
N GLN A 9 -15.50 -18.11 49.94
CA GLN A 9 -14.22 -18.15 49.26
C GLN A 9 -14.22 -19.10 48.06
N ALA A 10 -14.89 -20.25 48.18
CA ALA A 10 -15.06 -21.19 47.07
C ALA A 10 -15.88 -20.57 45.92
N MET A 11 -16.93 -19.82 46.24
CA MET A 11 -17.73 -19.10 45.25
C MET A 11 -16.93 -17.98 44.57
N ASP A 12 -16.12 -17.25 45.32
CA ASP A 12 -15.29 -16.16 44.80
C ASP A 12 -14.16 -16.69 43.89
N ALA A 13 -13.60 -17.86 44.22
CA ALA A 13 -12.66 -18.58 43.37
C ALA A 13 -13.31 -19.08 42.06
N LEU A 14 -14.54 -19.60 42.14
CA LEU A 14 -15.32 -19.97 40.96
C LEU A 14 -15.66 -18.76 40.08
N ALA A 15 -16.04 -17.63 40.67
CA ALA A 15 -16.30 -16.41 39.91
C ALA A 15 -15.05 -15.93 39.15
N LYS A 16 -13.88 -15.94 39.81
CA LYS A 16 -12.59 -15.58 39.19
C LYS A 16 -12.24 -16.50 38.03
N THR A 17 -12.45 -17.82 38.17
CA THR A 17 -12.16 -18.78 37.10
C THR A 17 -13.12 -18.64 35.92
N ILE A 18 -14.41 -18.34 36.15
CA ILE A 18 -15.38 -18.07 35.08
C ILE A 18 -15.02 -16.80 34.30
N LEU A 19 -14.62 -15.72 35.01
CA LEU A 19 -14.20 -14.47 34.38
C LEU A 19 -12.90 -14.65 33.58
N ALA A 20 -11.90 -15.33 34.15
CA ALA A 20 -10.65 -15.63 33.45
C ALA A 20 -10.89 -16.47 32.18
N ARG A 21 -11.75 -17.50 32.26
CA ARG A 21 -12.11 -18.32 31.10
C ARG A 21 -12.82 -17.52 30.01
N ARG A 22 -13.71 -16.59 30.35
CA ARG A 22 -14.37 -15.71 29.36
C ARG A 22 -13.38 -14.77 28.68
N LEU A 23 -12.45 -14.19 29.43
CA LEU A 23 -11.42 -13.31 28.89
C LEU A 23 -10.48 -14.07 27.94
N GLN A 24 -10.17 -15.33 28.27
CA GLN A 24 -9.33 -16.18 27.45
C GLN A 24 -10.04 -16.64 26.17
N GLN A 25 -11.32 -17.02 26.27
CA GLN A 25 -12.15 -17.33 25.09
C GLN A 25 -12.36 -16.14 24.16
N GLN A 26 -12.41 -14.90 24.66
CA GLN A 26 -12.38 -13.71 23.80
C GLN A 26 -11.05 -13.58 23.05
N LYS A 27 -9.92 -13.85 23.72
CA LYS A 27 -8.58 -13.83 23.11
C LYS A 27 -8.36 -14.93 22.08
N ASP A 28 -8.86 -16.14 22.33
CA ASP A 28 -8.66 -17.29 21.45
C ASP A 28 -9.68 -17.33 20.29
N GLY A 29 -10.91 -16.83 20.52
CA GLY A 29 -11.95 -16.70 19.49
C GLY A 29 -11.68 -15.59 18.48
N GLU A 30 -10.95 -14.55 18.90
CA GLU A 30 -10.35 -13.55 18.02
C GLU A 30 -9.04 -14.11 17.46
N SER A 31 -9.13 -15.19 16.67
CA SER A 31 -8.03 -15.57 15.78
C SER A 31 -7.65 -14.31 15.02
N ASP A 32 -6.46 -13.78 15.32
CA ASP A 32 -6.09 -12.40 15.00
C ASP A 32 -6.54 -12.09 13.57
N PRO A 33 -7.58 -11.25 13.36
CA PRO A 33 -8.11 -11.00 12.03
C PRO A 33 -7.00 -10.55 11.09
N GLN A 34 -5.98 -9.90 11.64
CA GLN A 34 -4.75 -9.53 10.96
C GLN A 34 -3.93 -10.72 10.43
N GLN A 35 -3.94 -11.87 11.11
CA GLN A 35 -3.31 -13.10 10.62
C GLN A 35 -4.09 -13.68 9.43
N ARG A 36 -5.42 -13.75 9.51
CA ARG A 36 -6.25 -14.22 8.40
C ARG A 36 -6.09 -13.35 7.15
N TRP A 37 -5.96 -12.04 7.32
CA TRP A 37 -5.67 -11.11 6.22
C TRP A 37 -4.28 -11.29 5.64
N ARG A 38 -3.28 -11.59 6.47
CA ARG A 38 -1.92 -11.92 6.01
C ARG A 38 -1.92 -13.18 5.16
N ASP A 39 -2.63 -14.21 5.58
CA ASP A 39 -2.73 -15.47 4.84
C ASP A 39 -3.45 -15.27 3.50
N LEU A 40 -4.55 -14.50 3.49
CA LEU A 40 -5.28 -14.16 2.25
C LEU A 40 -4.42 -13.33 1.29
N LYS A 41 -3.68 -12.35 1.81
CA LYS A 41 -2.71 -11.56 1.01
C LYS A 41 -1.65 -12.46 0.38
N GLY A 42 -1.08 -13.38 1.17
CA GLY A 42 -0.08 -14.32 0.70
C GLY A 42 -0.59 -15.26 -0.41
N ALA A 43 -1.88 -15.62 -0.37
CA ALA A 43 -2.51 -16.41 -1.42
C ALA A 43 -2.86 -15.61 -2.68
N LEU A 44 -3.25 -14.33 -2.54
CA LEU A 44 -3.69 -13.49 -3.65
C LEU A 44 -2.54 -12.80 -4.40
N ASP A 45 -1.51 -12.34 -3.71
CA ASP A 45 -0.34 -11.69 -4.33
C ASP A 45 0.30 -12.52 -5.47
N PRO A 46 0.52 -13.84 -5.36
CA PRO A 46 1.07 -14.63 -6.48
C PRO A 46 0.09 -14.74 -7.66
N ILE A 47 -1.21 -14.77 -7.41
CA ILE A 47 -2.24 -14.82 -8.47
C ILE A 47 -2.29 -13.47 -9.20
N LEU A 48 -2.26 -12.37 -8.46
CA LEU A 48 -2.25 -11.02 -9.02
C LEU A 48 -0.93 -10.69 -9.73
N ALA A 49 0.20 -11.25 -9.27
CA ALA A 49 1.50 -11.10 -9.93
C ALA A 49 1.55 -11.74 -11.33
N LEU A 50 0.74 -12.78 -11.58
CA LEU A 50 0.59 -13.40 -12.89
C LEU A 50 -0.27 -12.55 -13.84
N GLN A 51 -1.17 -11.73 -13.30
CA GLN A 51 -1.90 -10.71 -14.05
C GLN A 51 -1.00 -9.48 -14.27
N ARG A 52 -0.06 -9.60 -15.19
CA ARG A 52 0.60 -8.43 -15.78
C ARG A 52 -0.30 -7.81 -16.84
N ASP A 53 -0.51 -6.51 -16.73
CA ASP A 53 -1.05 -5.73 -17.85
C ASP A 53 -0.02 -5.65 -18.98
N GLU A 54 -0.49 -5.41 -20.21
CA GLU A 54 0.33 -5.19 -21.43
C GLU A 54 1.42 -4.10 -21.23
N ALA A 55 1.22 -3.19 -20.28
CA ALA A 55 2.16 -2.14 -19.90
C ALA A 55 3.24 -2.58 -18.88
N GLY A 56 3.29 -3.86 -18.49
CA GLY A 56 4.24 -4.38 -17.50
C GLY A 56 3.94 -3.97 -16.05
N ASN A 57 2.75 -3.43 -15.80
CA ASN A 57 2.30 -3.05 -14.46
C ASN A 57 1.85 -4.30 -13.70
N THR A 58 2.24 -4.38 -12.43
CA THR A 58 1.85 -5.48 -11.53
C THR A 58 0.65 -5.01 -10.70
N VAL A 59 -0.33 -5.88 -10.51
CA VAL A 59 -1.45 -5.62 -9.61
C VAL A 59 -1.12 -6.22 -8.24
N GLU A 60 -1.28 -5.46 -7.17
CA GLU A 60 -1.12 -5.94 -5.79
C GLU A 60 -2.41 -5.72 -5.01
N MET A 61 -2.65 -6.54 -3.99
CA MET A 61 -3.77 -6.34 -3.09
C MET A 61 -3.55 -5.10 -2.21
N ASP A 62 -4.58 -4.24 -2.08
CA ASP A 62 -4.50 -3.07 -1.20
C ASP A 62 -4.95 -3.44 0.22
N SER A 63 -3.97 -3.64 1.11
CA SER A 63 -4.21 -3.97 2.52
C SER A 63 -4.51 -2.75 3.39
N VAL A 64 -4.26 -1.53 2.92
CA VAL A 64 -4.42 -0.29 3.72
C VAL A 64 -5.87 -0.01 4.10
N PRO A 65 -6.85 -0.02 3.18
CA PRO A 65 -8.24 0.25 3.53
C PRO A 65 -8.86 -0.85 4.41
N LEU A 66 -8.32 -2.07 4.36
CA LEU A 66 -8.85 -3.23 5.10
C LEU A 66 -8.36 -3.29 6.56
N THR A 67 -7.20 -2.69 6.85
CA THR A 67 -6.62 -2.70 8.21
C THR A 67 -7.07 -1.49 9.04
N SER A 68 -7.55 -0.42 8.39
CA SER A 68 -7.95 0.82 9.07
C SER A 68 -9.39 0.80 9.60
N SER A 69 -10.20 -0.19 9.22
CA SER A 69 -11.57 -0.32 9.72
C SER A 69 -11.71 -1.61 10.54
N PRO A 70 -12.39 -1.57 11.70
CA PRO A 70 -12.65 -2.76 12.53
C PRO A 70 -13.65 -3.74 11.89
N SER A 71 -14.16 -3.41 10.69
CA SER A 71 -15.06 -4.24 9.90
C SER A 71 -14.81 -3.95 8.42
N PRO A 72 -13.75 -4.52 7.82
CA PRO A 72 -13.57 -4.45 6.38
C PRO A 72 -14.74 -5.18 5.73
N ARG A 73 -15.77 -4.42 5.32
CA ARG A 73 -16.90 -4.95 4.56
C ARG A 73 -16.40 -5.22 3.15
N LEU A 74 -15.83 -6.39 2.93
CA LEU A 74 -15.75 -6.95 1.59
C LEU A 74 -17.17 -7.09 1.07
N GLU A 75 -17.45 -6.46 -0.06
CA GLU A 75 -18.75 -6.62 -0.71
C GLU A 75 -18.84 -8.05 -1.25
N LEU A 76 -19.85 -8.78 -0.79
CA LEU A 76 -20.16 -10.12 -1.29
C LEU A 76 -21.12 -10.01 -2.47
N LEU A 77 -20.72 -10.55 -3.62
CA LEU A 77 -21.55 -10.71 -4.81
C LEU A 77 -21.99 -12.17 -4.92
N GLU A 78 -23.27 -12.41 -5.23
CA GLU A 78 -23.71 -13.72 -5.74
C GLU A 78 -23.89 -13.66 -7.24
N ARG A 79 -23.14 -14.48 -7.97
CA ARG A 79 -23.27 -14.62 -9.43
C ARG A 79 -23.28 -16.10 -9.77
N ASN A 80 -24.27 -16.54 -10.55
CA ASN A 80 -24.44 -17.94 -10.97
C ASN A 80 -24.52 -18.94 -9.79
N GLY A 81 -25.13 -18.53 -8.67
CA GLY A 81 -25.23 -19.36 -7.46
C GLY A 81 -23.92 -19.49 -6.67
N GLN A 82 -22.88 -18.73 -7.04
CA GLN A 82 -21.59 -18.71 -6.36
C GLN A 82 -21.32 -17.35 -5.73
N LYS A 83 -20.77 -17.37 -4.51
CA LYS A 83 -20.42 -16.19 -3.72
C LYS A 83 -19.00 -15.74 -4.04
N PHE A 84 -18.84 -14.45 -4.35
CA PHE A 84 -17.59 -13.77 -4.62
C PHE A 84 -17.41 -12.62 -3.63
N ALA A 85 -16.17 -12.32 -3.25
CA ALA A 85 -15.86 -11.17 -2.40
C ALA A 85 -15.01 -10.17 -3.20
N LEU A 86 -15.39 -8.88 -3.19
CA LEU A 86 -14.63 -7.84 -3.86
C LEU A 86 -13.46 -7.40 -2.98
N VAL A 87 -12.24 -7.69 -3.47
CA VAL A 87 -10.99 -7.33 -2.80
C VAL A 87 -10.38 -6.12 -3.51
N PRO A 88 -10.10 -5.02 -2.79
CA PRO A 88 -9.46 -3.86 -3.38
C PRO A 88 -8.03 -4.19 -3.82
N VAL A 89 -7.66 -3.74 -5.01
CA VAL A 89 -6.33 -3.91 -5.59
C VAL A 89 -5.77 -2.56 -6.02
N LYS A 90 -4.45 -2.39 -5.88
CA LYS A 90 -3.68 -1.23 -6.34
C LYS A 90 -2.77 -1.66 -7.48
N ARG A 91 -2.58 -0.77 -8.45
CA ARG A 91 -1.61 -0.98 -9.52
C ARG A 91 -0.25 -0.49 -9.04
N VAL A 92 0.71 -1.40 -8.97
CA VAL A 92 2.11 -1.07 -8.76
C VAL A 92 2.75 -1.04 -10.12
N SER A 93 2.97 0.16 -10.64
CA SER A 93 3.85 0.30 -11.80
C SER A 93 5.23 -0.20 -11.36
N ASN A 94 5.73 -1.26 -12.01
CA ASN A 94 7.16 -1.56 -12.04
C ASN A 94 7.88 -0.50 -12.89
N GLY A 95 7.64 0.77 -12.60
CA GLY A 95 8.69 1.74 -12.81
C GLY A 95 9.76 1.44 -11.74
N TYR A 96 11.06 1.46 -11.99
CA TYR A 96 11.75 2.38 -12.87
C TYR A 96 11.00 3.69 -13.15
N SER A 97 10.19 4.19 -12.19
CA SER A 97 10.30 5.58 -11.83
C SER A 97 11.68 5.61 -11.19
N GLN A 98 12.68 6.10 -11.91
CA GLN A 98 13.17 7.43 -11.57
C GLN A 98 12.75 7.74 -10.15
N ALA A 99 13.62 7.32 -9.25
CA ALA A 99 13.70 7.91 -7.96
C ALA A 99 13.31 9.38 -8.10
N SER A 100 12.47 9.85 -7.20
CA SER A 100 12.81 11.06 -6.48
C SER A 100 14.25 10.94 -5.91
N ARG A 101 15.24 10.97 -6.81
CA ARG A 101 16.41 11.81 -6.74
C ARG A 101 16.02 12.95 -7.69
N SER A 102 15.99 14.20 -7.28
CA SER A 102 17.23 14.88 -6.95
C SER A 102 18.41 14.35 -7.79
N GLY A 103 18.22 14.26 -9.12
CA GLY A 103 19.28 14.19 -10.12
C GLY A 103 19.88 12.81 -10.43
N ALA A 104 20.11 12.63 -11.74
CA ALA A 104 21.06 11.72 -12.40
C ALA A 104 20.49 10.42 -12.99
N THR A 105 19.99 10.55 -14.22
CA THR A 105 19.88 9.48 -15.22
C THR A 105 21.27 9.03 -15.69
N ALA A 106 21.54 7.72 -15.61
CA ALA A 106 22.00 6.81 -16.68
C ALA A 106 22.76 7.41 -17.88
N THR A 107 23.75 6.78 -18.54
CA THR A 107 24.44 5.48 -18.50
C THR A 107 25.39 5.56 -19.70
N THR A 108 26.64 5.11 -19.61
CA THR A 108 27.26 4.33 -20.71
C THR A 108 28.56 3.66 -20.26
N SER A 109 28.59 2.35 -20.52
CA SER A 109 29.66 1.36 -20.64
C SER A 109 31.13 1.78 -20.37
N PRO A 110 31.90 0.96 -19.63
CA PRO A 110 33.36 1.07 -19.57
C PRO A 110 34.02 0.30 -20.71
N SER A 111 34.73 1.01 -21.58
CA SER A 111 35.87 0.51 -22.36
C SER A 111 36.81 1.71 -22.58
N PRO A 112 38.14 1.53 -22.58
CA PRO A 112 38.97 1.78 -21.40
C PRO A 112 39.82 3.05 -21.53
N GLY A 113 40.00 3.77 -20.41
CA GLY A 113 40.96 4.87 -20.30
C GLY A 113 40.70 5.79 -19.10
N TRP A 114 41.57 5.73 -18.09
CA TRP A 114 41.62 6.55 -16.86
C TRP A 114 41.69 8.09 -17.08
N PRO A 115 41.71 8.94 -16.02
CA PRO A 115 40.84 9.04 -14.83
C PRO A 115 40.23 10.46 -14.66
N ALA A 116 39.41 10.61 -13.61
CA ALA A 116 38.52 11.72 -13.27
C ALA A 116 39.14 13.11 -12.98
N ALA A 117 38.33 14.16 -13.17
CA ALA A 117 38.51 15.50 -12.59
C ALA A 117 37.15 16.15 -12.21
N PRO A 118 37.07 16.99 -11.15
CA PRO A 118 35.85 17.25 -10.40
C PRO A 118 34.88 18.25 -11.03
N ALA A 119 33.58 17.99 -10.82
CA ALA A 119 32.45 18.74 -11.34
C ALA A 119 32.38 20.18 -10.79
N LYS A 120 32.42 21.15 -11.70
CA LYS A 120 32.01 22.54 -11.42
C LYS A 120 30.50 22.67 -11.70
N SER A 121 29.71 22.94 -10.67
CA SER A 121 28.26 23.14 -10.78
C SER A 121 27.96 24.46 -11.50
N LYS A 122 27.71 24.39 -12.82
CA LYS A 122 27.22 25.53 -13.59
C LYS A 122 25.75 25.76 -13.23
N LYS A 123 25.46 26.89 -12.56
CA LYS A 123 24.08 27.38 -12.35
C LYS A 123 23.36 27.44 -13.70
N LYS A 124 22.33 26.61 -13.88
CA LYS A 124 21.49 26.61 -15.10
C LYS A 124 20.87 27.99 -15.26
N LYS A 125 21.23 28.67 -16.35
CA LYS A 125 20.66 29.96 -16.75
C LYS A 125 19.16 29.77 -16.95
N LYS A 126 18.34 30.50 -16.18
CA LYS A 126 16.88 30.40 -16.25
C LYS A 126 16.44 30.78 -17.66
N ASN A 127 15.83 29.83 -18.35
CA ASN A 127 15.45 30.00 -19.75
C ASN A 127 14.21 30.92 -19.81
N LYS A 128 14.33 32.07 -20.48
CA LYS A 128 13.28 33.10 -20.60
C LYS A 128 12.41 32.92 -21.84
N ILE A 129 12.43 31.74 -22.47
CA ILE A 129 11.63 31.47 -23.66
C ILE A 129 10.15 31.39 -23.24
N PRO A 130 9.25 32.16 -23.88
CA PRO A 130 7.82 32.08 -23.62
C PRO A 130 7.25 30.78 -24.20
N CYS A 131 6.25 30.22 -23.51
CA CYS A 131 5.50 29.06 -23.96
C CYS A 131 4.81 29.37 -25.30
N SER A 132 4.91 28.47 -26.29
CA SER A 132 4.25 28.67 -27.59
C SER A 132 2.73 28.44 -27.58
N TYR A 133 2.14 28.10 -26.42
CA TYR A 133 0.69 27.93 -26.27
C TYR A 133 0.03 29.09 -25.53
N CYS A 134 0.52 29.44 -24.34
CA CYS A 134 -0.03 30.55 -23.54
C CYS A 134 0.85 31.80 -23.48
N HIS A 135 2.02 31.79 -24.11
CA HIS A 135 3.00 32.89 -24.14
C HIS A 135 3.61 33.31 -22.79
N GLU A 136 3.36 32.56 -21.72
CA GLU A 136 3.97 32.79 -20.42
C GLU A 136 5.37 32.16 -20.32
N THR A 137 6.27 32.79 -19.55
CA THR A 137 7.63 32.28 -19.32
C THR A 137 7.67 31.37 -18.10
N GLY A 138 8.47 30.31 -18.16
CA GLY A 138 8.67 29.38 -17.03
C GLY A 138 8.27 27.94 -17.33
N HIS A 139 7.61 27.70 -18.45
CA HIS A 139 7.29 26.38 -18.95
C HIS A 139 7.33 26.34 -20.49
N THR A 140 7.34 25.14 -21.06
CA THR A 140 7.26 24.92 -22.52
C THR A 140 5.86 24.44 -22.90
N ARG A 141 5.49 24.47 -24.19
CA ARG A 141 4.19 23.98 -24.70
C ARG A 141 3.87 22.53 -24.33
N ALA A 142 4.88 21.72 -24.02
CA ALA A 142 4.69 20.34 -23.55
C ALA A 142 4.14 20.28 -22.11
N HIS A 143 4.46 21.27 -21.27
CA HIS A 143 4.06 21.35 -19.87
C HIS A 143 3.18 22.57 -19.60
N CYS A 144 2.38 22.97 -20.58
CA CYS A 144 1.44 24.08 -20.41
C CYS A 144 0.15 23.57 -19.78
N GLU A 145 -0.18 24.08 -18.60
CA GLU A 145 -1.39 23.71 -17.84
C GLU A 145 -2.67 24.01 -18.63
N ASN A 146 -2.75 25.19 -19.26
CA ASN A 146 -3.89 25.58 -20.11
C ASN A 146 -4.09 24.63 -21.30
N ARG A 147 -3.02 24.02 -21.81
CA ARG A 147 -3.13 23.02 -22.89
C ARG A 147 -3.67 21.70 -22.37
N LEU A 148 -3.23 21.26 -21.20
CA LEU A 148 -3.65 20.01 -20.59
C LEU A 148 -5.13 20.06 -20.18
N LEU A 149 -5.60 21.22 -19.71
CA LEU A 149 -7.01 21.45 -19.35
C LEU A 149 -7.93 21.47 -20.58
N ASN A 150 -7.47 22.02 -21.71
CA ASN A 150 -8.27 22.15 -22.94
C ASN A 150 -8.09 20.98 -23.94
N SER A 151 -7.41 19.90 -23.55
CA SER A 151 -7.20 18.70 -24.39
C SER A 151 -8.09 17.51 -24.03
N THR A 152 -9.17 17.77 -23.29
CA THR A 152 -10.23 16.82 -22.92
C THR A 152 -11.51 17.19 -23.66
#